data_AF-A0A938VX96-F1
#
_entry.id   AF-A0A938VX96-F1
#
_cell.length_a   1.000
_cell.length_b   1.000
_cell.length_c   1.000
_cell.angle_alpha   90.00
_cell.angle_beta   90.00
_cell.angle_gamma   90.00
#
_symmetry.space_group_name_H-M   'P 1'
#
loop_
_entity.id
_entity.type
_entity.pdbx_description
1 polymer ?
#
loop_
_entity_poly.entity_id
_entity_poly.type
_entity_poly.pdbx_seq_one_letter_code
_entity_poly.pdbx_strand_id
1 'polypeptide(L)'
;MTVQSLTLQLPEPIFRYLQQTAAATRRPLEQVARQSIEGNLPPSVTDMPIEIQDELLAMQGLSYDELGRIAVSQGDLDRQARHQQLLERNSAGSITAREREELAALRLAADRLMLRKAYAWAVLRWRGHPTPALHELPLE
;
A
#
# COMPACT_ATOMS: atom_id res chain seq x y z
N MET A 1 -12.81 23.90 -0.95
CA MET A 1 -12.05 23.00 -1.83
C MET A 1 -11.66 23.78 -3.07
N THR A 2 -10.37 23.83 -3.41
CA THR A 2 -9.91 24.48 -4.64
C THR A 2 -10.04 23.48 -5.79
N VAL A 3 -10.71 23.88 -6.87
CA VAL A 3 -10.85 23.07 -8.09
C VAL A 3 -9.78 23.53 -9.07
N GLN A 4 -9.00 22.60 -9.60
CA GLN A 4 -8.01 22.85 -10.65
C GLN A 4 -8.46 22.20 -11.95
N SER A 5 -8.27 22.88 -13.08
CA SER A 5 -8.63 22.37 -14.40
C SER A 5 -7.40 21.81 -15.11
N LEU A 6 -7.54 20.62 -15.70
CA LEU A 6 -6.51 19.94 -16.48
C LEU A 6 -7.05 19.65 -17.89
N THR A 7 -6.31 20.06 -18.93
CA THR A 7 -6.64 19.69 -20.32
C THR A 7 -5.81 18.48 -20.73
N LEU A 8 -6.48 17.40 -21.14
CA LEU A 8 -5.84 16.13 -21.53
C LEU A 8 -5.98 15.91 -23.03
N GLN A 9 -4.88 15.53 -23.68
CA GLN A 9 -4.91 15.01 -25.04
C GLN A 9 -5.14 13.50 -24.97
N LEU A 10 -6.29 13.03 -25.42
CA LEU A 10 -6.68 11.62 -25.38
C LEU A 10 -6.71 11.04 -26.79
N PRO A 11 -6.32 9.76 -26.98
CA PRO A 11 -6.58 9.08 -28.24
C PRO A 11 -8.07 9.09 -28.58
N GLU A 12 -8.40 9.39 -29.83
CA GLU A 12 -9.78 9.45 -30.34
C GLU A 12 -10.65 8.24 -29.91
N PRO A 13 -10.17 6.98 -29.93
CA PRO A 13 -10.96 5.84 -29.47
C PRO A 13 -11.38 5.92 -28.00
N ILE A 14 -10.50 6.41 -27.12
CA ILE A 14 -10.77 6.55 -25.69
C ILE A 14 -11.78 7.67 -25.45
N PHE A 15 -11.62 8.80 -26.14
CA PHE A 15 -12.55 9.92 -26.03
C PHE A 15 -13.97 9.51 -26.46
N ARG A 16 -14.10 8.79 -27.60
CA ARG A 16 -15.40 8.26 -28.05
C ARG A 16 -16.00 7.28 -27.05
N TYR A 17 -15.20 6.40 -26.47
CA TYR A 17 -15.68 5.46 -25.45
C TYR A 17 -16.24 6.18 -24.21
N LEU A 18 -15.55 7.23 -23.74
CA LEU A 18 -16.04 8.07 -22.64
C LEU A 18 -17.35 8.79 -23.02
N GLN A 19 -17.48 9.29 -24.24
CA GLN A 19 -18.72 9.91 -24.74
C GLN A 19 -19.89 8.91 -24.78
N GLN A 20 -19.66 7.70 -25.28
CA GLN A 20 -20.67 6.63 -25.32
C GLN A 20 -21.12 6.26 -23.90
N THR A 21 -20.17 6.12 -22.98
CA THR A 21 -20.45 5.82 -21.56
C THR A 21 -21.25 6.94 -20.90
N ALA A 22 -20.88 8.20 -21.14
CA ALA A 22 -21.59 9.38 -20.66
C ALA A 22 -23.05 9.42 -21.15
N ALA A 23 -23.27 9.17 -22.45
CA ALA A 23 -24.61 9.10 -23.03
C ALA A 23 -25.44 7.94 -22.45
N ALA A 24 -24.87 6.74 -22.36
CA ALA A 24 -25.54 5.56 -21.84
C ALA A 24 -25.91 5.69 -20.35
N THR A 25 -25.05 6.33 -19.56
CA THR A 25 -25.26 6.53 -18.11
C THR A 25 -25.96 7.85 -17.78
N ARG A 26 -26.23 8.71 -18.78
CA ARG A 26 -26.79 10.06 -18.63
C ARG A 26 -26.00 10.93 -17.64
N ARG A 27 -24.67 10.81 -17.68
CA ARG A 27 -23.75 11.58 -16.83
C ARG A 27 -22.91 12.52 -17.69
N PRO A 28 -22.52 13.70 -17.18
CA PRO A 28 -21.60 14.58 -17.90
C PRO A 28 -20.29 13.86 -18.22
N LEU A 29 -19.73 14.14 -19.40
CA LEU A 29 -18.46 13.56 -19.86
C LEU A 29 -17.34 13.78 -18.83
N GLU A 30 -17.25 14.99 -18.27
CA GLU A 30 -16.28 15.34 -17.23
C GLU A 30 -16.40 14.42 -16.00
N GLN A 31 -17.63 14.11 -15.56
CA GLN A 31 -17.84 13.27 -14.39
C GLN A 31 -17.40 11.83 -14.65
N VAL A 32 -17.65 11.30 -15.85
CA VAL A 32 -17.19 9.96 -16.26
C VAL A 32 -15.66 9.95 -16.34
N ALA A 33 -15.06 10.93 -17.00
CA ALA A 33 -13.61 11.05 -17.12
C ALA A 33 -12.93 11.17 -15.75
N ARG A 34 -13.45 12.03 -14.85
CA ARG A 34 -12.95 12.19 -13.49
C ARG A 34 -13.01 10.88 -12.71
N GLN A 35 -14.15 10.17 -12.75
CA GLN A 35 -14.27 8.88 -12.07
C GLN A 35 -13.29 7.84 -12.64
N SER A 36 -13.08 7.83 -13.96
CA SER A 36 -12.09 6.94 -14.58
C SER A 36 -10.67 7.27 -14.15
N ILE A 37 -10.33 8.55 -13.96
CA ILE A 37 -9.02 8.96 -13.44
C ILE A 37 -8.89 8.56 -11.96
N GLU A 38 -9.84 8.97 -11.11
CA GLU A 38 -9.86 8.69 -9.67
C GLU A 38 -9.74 7.19 -9.37
N GLY A 39 -10.47 6.34 -10.11
CA GLY A 39 -10.44 4.89 -9.93
C GLY A 39 -9.15 4.20 -10.37
N ASN A 40 -8.27 4.89 -11.09
CA ASN A 40 -7.01 4.36 -11.63
C ASN A 40 -5.77 5.09 -11.07
N LEU A 41 -5.93 5.95 -10.07
CA LEU A 41 -4.78 6.55 -9.39
C LEU A 41 -3.98 5.49 -8.62
N PRO A 42 -2.65 5.66 -8.52
CA PRO A 42 -1.84 4.79 -7.66
C PRO A 42 -2.28 4.90 -6.19
N PRO A 43 -2.00 3.87 -5.36
CA PRO A 43 -2.32 3.92 -3.95
C PRO A 43 -1.69 5.16 -3.30
N SER A 44 -2.51 5.93 -2.58
CA SER A 44 -2.06 7.12 -1.87
C SER A 44 -1.21 6.74 -0.65
N VAL A 45 -0.22 7.58 -0.34
CA VAL A 45 0.58 7.49 0.89
C VAL A 45 0.25 8.59 1.89
N THR A 46 -0.67 9.50 1.57
CA THR A 46 -0.91 10.74 2.36
C THR A 46 -1.31 10.44 3.81
N ASP A 47 -2.03 9.35 4.04
CA ASP A 47 -2.49 8.92 5.36
C ASP A 47 -1.47 8.04 6.11
N MET A 48 -0.29 7.79 5.53
CA MET A 48 0.77 6.98 6.14
C MET A 48 1.70 7.82 7.03
N PRO A 49 2.43 7.22 7.99
CA PRO A 49 3.44 7.93 8.79
C PRO A 49 4.47 8.65 7.90
N ILE A 50 4.77 9.92 8.19
CA ILE A 50 5.61 10.76 7.33
C ILE A 50 6.99 10.15 7.08
N GLU A 51 7.50 9.40 8.06
CA GLU A 51 8.81 8.76 8.03
C GLU A 51 8.93 7.65 6.98
N ILE A 52 7.81 7.09 6.52
CA ILE A 52 7.78 6.02 5.52
C ILE A 52 7.21 6.47 4.17
N GLN A 53 6.60 7.66 4.07
CA GLN A 53 5.92 8.11 2.84
C GLN A 53 6.87 8.11 1.63
N ASP A 54 8.08 8.65 1.77
CA ASP A 54 9.06 8.69 0.68
C ASP A 54 9.49 7.30 0.23
N GLU A 55 9.65 6.37 1.17
CA GLU A 55 9.96 4.96 0.86
C GLU A 55 8.82 4.32 0.06
N LEU A 56 7.57 4.50 0.50
CA LEU A 56 6.40 3.95 -0.18
C LEU A 56 6.20 4.61 -1.56
N LEU A 57 6.45 5.90 -1.72
CA LEU A 57 6.40 6.56 -3.04
C LEU A 57 7.45 5.98 -3.98
N ALA A 58 8.68 5.78 -3.51
CA ALA A 58 9.73 5.17 -4.31
C ALA A 58 9.37 3.74 -4.77
N MET A 59 8.60 2.99 -3.97
CA MET A 59 8.11 1.67 -4.36
C MET A 59 7.23 1.68 -5.61
N GLN A 60 6.53 2.78 -5.92
CA GLN A 60 5.75 2.90 -7.15
C GLN A 60 6.61 2.87 -8.43
N GLY A 61 7.93 3.04 -8.33
CA GLY A 61 8.88 2.92 -9.44
C GLY A 61 9.53 1.53 -9.58
N LEU A 62 9.33 0.62 -8.62
CA LEU A 62 9.95 -0.70 -8.62
C LEU A 62 9.37 -1.63 -9.69
N SER A 63 10.15 -2.61 -10.13
CA SER A 63 9.69 -3.68 -11.01
C SER A 63 8.70 -4.62 -10.32
N TYR A 64 7.99 -5.44 -11.11
CA TYR A 64 7.08 -6.45 -10.57
C TYR A 64 7.78 -7.46 -9.66
N ASP A 65 8.99 -7.90 -10.03
CA ASP A 65 9.75 -8.87 -9.25
C ASP A 65 10.21 -8.30 -7.92
N GLU A 66 10.65 -7.04 -7.90
CA GLU A 66 11.06 -6.35 -6.67
C GLU A 66 9.88 -6.17 -5.72
N LEU A 67 8.73 -5.72 -6.24
CA LEU A 67 7.50 -5.61 -5.47
C LEU A 67 7.04 -6.97 -4.95
N GLY A 68 7.10 -8.01 -5.78
CA GLY A 68 6.78 -9.38 -5.40
C GLY A 68 7.62 -9.86 -4.22
N ARG A 69 8.94 -9.68 -4.28
CA ARG A 69 9.86 -10.04 -3.17
C ARG A 69 9.53 -9.29 -1.88
N ILE A 70 9.20 -8.01 -1.97
CA ILE A 70 8.79 -7.23 -0.79
C ILE A 70 7.45 -7.76 -0.26
N ALA A 71 6.49 -8.02 -1.12
CA ALA A 71 5.14 -8.43 -0.76
C ALA A 71 5.11 -9.75 0.02
N VAL A 72 5.98 -10.70 -0.34
CA VAL A 72 6.12 -12.00 0.35
C VAL A 72 7.28 -12.05 1.35
N SER A 73 7.93 -10.92 1.63
CA SER A 73 9.05 -10.89 2.57
C SER A 73 8.61 -11.31 3.98
N GLN A 74 9.50 -12.03 4.66
CA GLN A 74 9.28 -12.51 6.01
C GLN A 74 10.11 -11.71 7.01
N GLY A 75 9.58 -11.60 8.23
CA GLY A 75 10.34 -11.07 9.34
C GLY A 75 11.53 -11.97 9.69
N ASP A 76 12.49 -11.42 10.40
CA ASP A 76 13.59 -12.18 10.98
C ASP A 76 13.05 -13.04 12.14
N LEU A 77 13.17 -14.36 12.03
CA LEU A 77 12.66 -15.32 13.03
C LEU A 77 13.26 -15.08 14.41
N ASP A 78 14.53 -14.68 14.50
CA ASP A 78 15.18 -14.40 15.77
C ASP A 78 14.57 -13.15 16.42
N ARG A 79 14.22 -12.15 15.60
CA ARG A 79 13.53 -10.94 16.07
C ARG A 79 12.10 -11.23 16.51
N GLN A 80 11.39 -12.13 15.83
CA GLN A 80 10.05 -12.55 16.22
C GLN A 80 10.08 -13.31 17.55
N ALA A 81 11.00 -14.26 17.72
CA ALA A 81 11.21 -14.98 18.98
C ALA A 81 11.57 -14.02 20.12
N ARG A 82 12.45 -13.05 19.86
CA ARG A 82 12.82 -12.02 20.83
C ARG A 82 11.63 -11.12 21.20
N HIS A 83 10.83 -10.71 20.22
CA HIS A 83 9.62 -9.93 20.45
C HIS A 83 8.64 -10.68 21.36
N GLN A 84 8.40 -11.97 21.10
CA GLN A 84 7.53 -12.80 21.92
C GLN A 84 8.04 -12.93 23.37
N GLN A 85 9.34 -13.20 23.55
CA GLN A 85 9.96 -13.25 24.88
C GLN A 85 9.76 -11.93 25.65
N LEU A 86 9.94 -10.78 24.99
CA LEU A 86 9.79 -9.48 25.61
C LEU A 86 8.33 -9.17 25.96
N LEU A 87 7.36 -9.63 25.16
CA LEU A 87 5.94 -9.52 25.49
C LEU A 87 5.58 -10.29 26.77
N GLU A 88 6.09 -11.52 26.91
CA GLU A 88 5.87 -12.37 28.09
C GLU A 88 6.47 -11.74 29.36
N ARG A 89 7.67 -11.17 29.25
CA ARG A 89 8.28 -10.45 30.36
C ARG A 89 7.53 -9.18 30.73
N ASN A 90 6.99 -8.48 29.74
CA ASN A 90 6.18 -7.28 29.96
C ASN A 90 4.87 -7.62 30.69
N SER A 91 4.17 -8.68 30.27
CA SER A 91 2.95 -9.13 30.94
C SER A 91 3.21 -9.63 32.36
N ALA A 92 4.36 -10.27 32.60
CA ALA A 92 4.81 -10.68 33.93
C ALA A 92 5.36 -9.53 34.80
N GLY A 93 5.43 -8.30 34.29
CA GLY A 93 5.96 -7.14 35.03
C GLY A 93 7.47 -7.19 35.29
N SER A 94 8.21 -8.09 34.65
CA SER A 94 9.65 -8.32 34.84
C SER A 94 10.54 -7.67 33.76
N ILE A 95 9.93 -6.84 32.91
CA ILE A 95 10.62 -6.14 31.83
C ILE A 95 11.42 -4.94 32.37
N THR A 96 12.67 -4.83 31.95
CA THR A 96 13.54 -3.69 32.28
C THR A 96 13.27 -2.50 31.35
N ALA A 97 13.77 -1.31 31.70
CA ALA A 97 13.64 -0.12 30.85
C ALA A 97 14.26 -0.33 29.46
N ARG A 98 15.47 -0.91 29.41
CA ARG A 98 16.17 -1.23 28.15
C ARG A 98 15.37 -2.21 27.29
N GLU A 99 14.77 -3.21 27.91
CA GLU A 99 13.94 -4.20 27.20
C GLU A 99 12.63 -3.62 26.71
N ARG A 100 12.07 -2.60 27.38
CA ARG A 100 10.90 -1.86 26.87
C ARG A 100 11.24 -1.07 25.62
N GLU A 101 12.40 -0.42 25.59
CA GLU A 101 12.90 0.28 24.39
C GLU A 101 13.12 -0.70 23.24
N GLU A 102 13.73 -1.86 23.52
CA GLU A 102 13.92 -2.93 22.55
C GLU A 102 12.58 -3.44 21.99
N LEU A 103 11.60 -3.69 22.87
CA LEU A 103 10.26 -4.12 22.47
C LEU A 103 9.57 -3.09 21.58
N ALA A 104 9.69 -1.79 21.89
CA ALA A 104 9.14 -0.72 21.07
C ALA A 104 9.80 -0.66 19.68
N ALA A 105 11.13 -0.82 19.61
CA ALA A 105 11.85 -0.86 18.34
C ALA A 105 11.45 -2.06 17.48
N LEU A 106 11.27 -3.24 18.09
CA LEU A 106 10.81 -4.45 17.39
C LEU A 106 9.41 -4.28 16.80
N ARG A 107 8.49 -3.65 17.55
CA ARG A 107 7.13 -3.34 17.07
C ARG A 107 7.16 -2.40 15.87
N LEU A 108 7.92 -1.30 15.97
CA LEU A 108 8.04 -0.35 14.87
C LEU A 108 8.62 -0.99 13.61
N ALA A 109 9.61 -1.89 13.77
CA ALA A 109 10.18 -2.62 12.65
C ALA A 109 9.17 -3.58 12.00
N ALA A 110 8.36 -4.28 12.80
CA ALA A 110 7.30 -5.15 12.30
C ALA A 110 6.21 -4.36 11.57
N ASP A 111 5.76 -3.24 12.14
CA ASP A 111 4.76 -2.36 11.53
C ASP A 111 5.25 -1.80 10.19
N ARG A 112 6.52 -1.34 10.13
CA ARG A 112 7.15 -0.87 8.89
C ARG A 112 7.20 -1.97 7.83
N LEU A 113 7.54 -3.21 8.21
CA LEU A 113 7.55 -4.34 7.29
C LEU A 113 6.13 -4.63 6.75
N MET A 114 5.13 -4.64 7.63
CA MET A 114 3.74 -4.88 7.24
C MET A 114 3.20 -3.80 6.30
N LEU A 115 3.51 -2.52 6.56
CA LEU A 115 3.17 -1.42 5.66
C LEU A 115 3.79 -1.59 4.28
N ARG A 116 5.08 -1.95 4.20
CA ARG A 116 5.74 -2.22 2.92
C ARG A 116 5.11 -3.40 2.19
N LYS A 117 4.80 -4.50 2.88
CA LYS A 117 4.15 -5.68 2.30
C LYS A 117 2.78 -5.31 1.73
N ALA A 118 1.95 -4.64 2.53
CA ALA A 118 0.61 -4.21 2.12
C ALA A 118 0.66 -3.25 0.92
N TYR A 119 1.57 -2.29 0.96
CA TYR A 119 1.71 -1.32 -0.12
C TYR A 119 2.25 -1.95 -1.41
N ALA A 120 3.19 -2.89 -1.31
CA ALA A 120 3.66 -3.66 -2.47
C ALA A 120 2.50 -4.40 -3.16
N TRP A 121 1.64 -5.06 -2.38
CA TRP A 121 0.42 -5.68 -2.92
C TRP A 121 -0.54 -4.66 -3.55
N ALA A 122 -0.72 -3.49 -2.95
CA ALA A 122 -1.56 -2.43 -3.50
C ALA A 122 -1.04 -1.92 -4.86
N VAL A 123 0.28 -1.72 -4.99
CA VAL A 123 0.91 -1.31 -6.26
C VAL A 123 0.79 -2.41 -7.32
N LEU A 124 1.03 -3.68 -6.95
CA LEU A 124 0.87 -4.81 -7.85
C LEU A 124 -0.57 -4.89 -8.39
N ARG A 125 -1.56 -4.77 -7.50
CA ARG A 125 -2.99 -4.76 -7.87
C ARG A 125 -3.33 -3.60 -8.81
N TRP A 126 -2.84 -2.40 -8.49
CA TRP A 126 -3.04 -1.19 -9.30
C TRP A 126 -2.51 -1.38 -10.73
N ARG A 127 -1.39 -2.09 -10.90
CA ARG A 127 -0.81 -2.42 -12.20
C ARG A 127 -1.44 -3.64 -12.90
N GLY A 128 -2.54 -4.19 -12.35
CA GLY A 128 -3.27 -5.30 -12.95
C GLY A 128 -2.70 -6.68 -12.66
N HIS A 129 -1.77 -6.84 -11.72
CA HIS A 129 -1.35 -8.16 -11.26
C HIS A 129 -2.39 -8.78 -10.33
N PRO A 130 -2.66 -10.10 -10.44
CA PRO A 130 -3.52 -10.80 -9.51
C PRO A 130 -2.89 -10.78 -8.12
N THR A 131 -3.65 -10.30 -7.12
CA THR A 131 -3.29 -10.47 -5.72
C THR A 131 -3.72 -11.86 -5.26
N PRO A 132 -2.87 -12.62 -4.55
CA PRO A 132 -3.23 -13.90 -3.99
C PRO A 132 -4.46 -13.77 -3.10
N ALA A 133 -5.27 -14.82 -3.06
CA ALA A 133 -6.31 -14.92 -2.06
C ALA A 133 -5.69 -15.00 -0.65
N LEU A 134 -6.44 -14.63 0.38
CA LEU A 134 -5.96 -14.60 1.77
C LEU A 134 -5.34 -15.94 2.22
N HIS A 135 -5.87 -17.06 1.72
CA HIS A 135 -5.39 -18.41 2.04
C HIS A 135 -4.12 -18.83 1.28
N GLU A 136 -3.73 -18.07 0.25
CA GLU A 136 -2.53 -18.28 -0.55
C GLU A 136 -1.37 -17.41 -0.07
N LEU A 137 -1.65 -16.44 0.81
CA LEU A 137 -0.61 -15.68 1.48
C LEU A 137 0.12 -16.61 2.45
N PRO A 138 1.47 -16.58 2.50
CA PRO A 138 2.20 -17.33 3.49
C PRO A 138 1.78 -16.83 4.88
N LEU A 139 1.01 -17.66 5.58
CA LEU A 139 0.65 -17.47 6.98
C LEU A 139 1.95 -17.56 7.80
N GLU A 140 2.15 -16.59 8.70
CA GLU A 140 3.25 -16.56 9.66
C GLU A 140 3.25 -17.78 10.58
#